data_AF-A0A349B7S4-F1
#
_entry.id   AF-A0A349B7S4-F1
#
_cell.length_a   1.000
_cell.length_b   1.000
_cell.length_c   1.000
_cell.angle_alpha   90.00
_cell.angle_beta   90.00
_cell.angle_gamma   90.00
#
_symmetry.space_group_name_H-M   'P 1'
#
loop_
_entity.id
_entity.type
_entity.pdbx_description
1 polymer ?
#
loop_
_entity_poly.entity_id
_entity_poly.type
_entity_poly.pdbx_seq_one_letter_code
_entity_poly.pdbx_strand_id
1 'polypeptide(L)' 'DLRRFKAVNDRFGHDFGDAVLTQLASRFCSVVRPSDTVGRLAGDEFLVVLAEASEEAACGVAQRLCDAAED' A
#
# COMPACT_ATOMS: atom_id res chain seq x y z
N ASP A 1 0.92 6.45 3.25
CA ASP A 1 -0.22 7.14 3.88
C ASP A 1 -1.37 7.18 2.90
N LEU A 2 -2.56 6.81 3.35
CA LEU A 2 -3.78 6.87 2.54
C LEU A 2 -4.46 8.20 2.80
N ARG A 3 -4.43 9.07 1.79
CA ARG A 3 -5.04 10.40 1.89
C ARG A 3 -6.51 10.28 2.33
N ARG A 4 -6.82 10.86 3.49
CA ARG A 4 -8.18 10.91 4.08
C ARG A 4 -8.73 9.57 4.56
N PHE A 5 -7.89 8.58 4.88
CA PHE A 5 -8.36 7.30 5.41
C PHE A 5 -9.24 7.45 6.66
N LYS A 6 -8.93 8.39 7.56
CA LYS A 6 -9.79 8.70 8.70
C LYS A 6 -11.23 9.05 8.30
N ALA A 7 -11.42 9.80 7.21
CA ALA A 7 -12.76 10.15 6.73
C ALA A 7 -13.54 8.93 6.20
N VAL A 8 -12.84 7.90 5.73
CA VAL A 8 -13.45 6.61 5.38
C VAL A 8 -13.96 5.92 6.64
N ASN A 9 -13.13 5.82 7.68
CA ASN A 9 -13.54 5.24 8.97
C ASN A 9 -14.71 6.01 9.60
N ASP A 10 -14.65 7.33 9.62
CA ASP A 10 -15.69 8.17 10.21
C ASP A 10 -17.04 8.01 9.47
N ARG A 11 -17.02 7.73 8.16
CA ARG A 11 -18.23 7.61 7.33
C ARG A 11 -18.78 6.19 7.25
N PHE A 12 -17.92 5.18 7.22
CA PHE A 12 -18.29 3.79 6.92
C PHE A 12 -17.96 2.80 8.04
N GLY A 13 -17.33 3.26 9.12
CA GLY A 13 -16.90 2.43 10.24
C GLY A 13 -15.54 1.78 10.03
N HIS A 14 -14.96 1.32 11.14
CA HIS A 14 -13.63 0.70 11.16
C HIS A 14 -13.58 -0.62 10.39
N ASP A 15 -14.63 -1.44 10.44
CA ASP A 15 -14.69 -2.70 9.68
C ASP A 15 -14.55 -2.47 8.17
N PHE A 16 -15.13 -1.38 7.66
CA PHE A 16 -14.97 -0.98 6.27
C PHE A 16 -13.54 -0.50 5.98
N GLY A 17 -12.96 0.29 6.89
CA GLY A 17 -11.56 0.69 6.81
C GLY A 17 -10.60 -0.51 6.76
N ASP A 18 -10.85 -1.53 7.58
CA ASP A 18 -10.05 -2.76 7.61
C ASP A 18 -10.16 -3.53 6.28
N ALA A 19 -11.36 -3.57 5.68
CA ALA A 19 -11.54 -4.14 4.35
C ALA A 19 -10.74 -3.38 3.28
N VAL A 20 -10.74 -2.04 3.33
CA VAL A 20 -9.95 -1.19 2.42
C VAL A 20 -8.45 -1.47 2.58
N LEU A 21 -7.94 -1.51 3.81
CA LEU A 21 -6.53 -1.78 4.09
C LEU A 21 -6.12 -3.19 3.64
N THR A 22 -7.00 -4.17 3.82
CA THR A 22 -6.77 -5.55 3.38
C THR A 22 -6.69 -5.64 1.86
N GLN A 23 -7.61 -4.96 1.15
CA GLN A 23 -7.60 -4.91 -0.30
C GLN A 23 -6.34 -4.21 -0.82
N LEU A 24 -5.95 -3.09 -0.21
CA LEU A 24 -4.73 -2.39 -0.60
C LEU A 24 -3.48 -3.24 -0.38
N ALA A 25 -3.38 -3.93 0.76
CA ALA A 25 -2.27 -4.85 1.03
C ALA A 25 -2.18 -5.95 -0.05
N SER A 26 -3.33 -6.53 -0.43
CA SER A 26 -3.38 -7.52 -1.52
C SER A 26 -2.91 -6.94 -2.85
N ARG A 27 -3.27 -5.71 -3.18
CA ARG A 27 -2.84 -5.03 -4.41
C ARG A 27 -1.35 -4.76 -4.40
N PHE A 28 -0.81 -4.23 -3.31
CA PHE A 28 0.63 -3.98 -3.17
C PHE A 28 1.44 -5.26 -3.31
N CYS A 29 1.01 -6.36 -2.67
CA CYS A 29 1.64 -7.67 -2.81
C CYS A 29 1.63 -8.20 -4.26
N SER A 30 0.64 -7.81 -5.08
CA SER A 30 0.57 -8.19 -6.50
C SER A 30 1.48 -7.36 -7.43
N VAL A 31 1.86 -6.15 -6.98
CA VAL A 31 2.72 -5.23 -7.75
C VAL A 31 4.20 -5.56 -7.58
N VAL A 32 4.59 -5.99 -6.38
CA VAL A 32 5.99 -6.28 -6.03
C VAL A 32 6.39 -7.72 -6.36
N ARG A 33 7.69 -8.00 -6.36
CA ARG A 33 8.21 -9.36 -6.59
C ARG A 33 8.17 -10.17 -5.29
N PRO A 34 8.22 -11.51 -5.36
CA PRO A 34 8.28 -12.35 -4.16
C PRO A 34 9.47 -12.11 -3.22
N SER A 35 10.57 -11.53 -3.74
CA SER A 35 11.76 -11.16 -2.96
C SER A 35 11.59 -9.85 -2.19
N ASP A 36 10.60 -9.04 -2.57
CA ASP A 36 10.31 -7.76 -1.92
C ASP A 36 9.39 -8.00 -0.71
N THR A 37 9.41 -7.08 0.24
CA THR A 37 8.57 -7.15 1.44
C THR A 37 7.62 -5.96 1.50
N VAL A 38 6.32 -6.25 1.61
CA VAL A 38 5.30 -5.25 1.94
C VAL A 38 4.92 -5.39 3.40
N GLY A 39 5.03 -4.31 4.17
CA GLY A 39 4.67 -4.27 5.58
C GLY A 39 3.71 -3.12 5.88
N ARG A 40 2.82 -3.32 6.83
CA ARG A 40 2.02 -2.25 7.44
C ARG A 40 2.78 -1.74 8.66
N LEU A 41 3.19 -0.47 8.64
CA LEU A 41 4.02 0.12 9.69
C LEU A 41 3.15 0.54 10.89
N ALA A 42 2.09 1.30 10.62
CA ALA A 42 1.10 1.76 11.59
C ALA A 42 -0.14 2.21 10.83
N GLY A 43 -1.31 2.27 11.50
CA GLY A 43 -2.51 2.92 10.93
C GLY A 43 -2.76 2.56 9.46
N ASP A 44 -2.68 3.53 8.58
CA ASP A 44 -2.81 3.43 7.12
C ASP A 44 -1.46 3.62 6.36
N GLU A 45 -0.36 3.51 7.09
CA GLU A 45 1.00 3.59 6.59
C GLU A 45 1.54 2.22 6.20
N PHE A 46 1.99 2.12 4.94
CA PHE A 46 2.66 0.95 4.39
C PHE A 46 4.11 1.29 4.07
N LEU A 47 4.99 0.31 4.27
CA LEU A 47 6.40 0.33 3.91
C LEU A 47 6.66 -0.82 2.93
N VAL A 48 7.43 -0.54 1.87
CA VAL A 48 7.89 -1.55 0.94
C VAL A 48 9.41 -1.57 0.94
N VAL A 49 9.99 -2.74 1.19
CA VAL A 49 11.43 -2.99 1.11
C VAL A 49 11.70 -3.76 -0.17
N LEU A 50 12.43 -3.15 -1.10
CA LEU A 50 12.77 -3.76 -2.38
C LEU A 50 14.14 -4.43 -2.29
N ALA A 51 14.20 -5.72 -2.60
CA ALA A 51 15.46 -6.45 -2.61
C ALA A 51 16.25 -6.08 -3.86
N GLU A 52 17.51 -5.67 -3.67
CA GLU A 52 18.46 -5.42 -4.76
C GLU A 52 17.93 -4.44 -5.83
N ALA A 53 17.30 -3.34 -5.41
CA ALA A 53 16.80 -2.31 -6.32
C ALA A 53 17.77 -1.12 -6.44
N SER A 54 17.96 -0.62 -7.67
CA SER A 54 18.50 0.74 -7.88
C SER A 54 17.45 1.79 -7.54
N GLU A 55 17.88 3.04 -7.40
CA GLU A 55 16.98 4.16 -7.16
C GLU A 55 15.93 4.30 -8.28
N GLU A 56 16.33 4.16 -9.55
CA GLU A 56 15.41 4.23 -10.69
C GLU A 56 14.38 3.09 -10.67
N ALA A 57 14.81 1.87 -10.33
CA ALA A 57 13.92 0.73 -10.19
C ALA A 57 12.94 0.94 -9.03
N ALA A 58 13.41 1.49 -7.91
CA ALA A 58 12.58 1.81 -6.76
C ALA A 58 11.53 2.87 -7.09
N CYS A 59 11.91 3.94 -7.80
CA CYS A 59 10.98 4.95 -8.30
C CYS A 59 9.91 4.34 -9.22
N GLY A 60 10.30 3.43 -10.13
CA GLY A 60 9.35 2.74 -11.00
C GLY A 60 8.36 1.84 -10.23
N VAL A 61 8.82 1.14 -9.20
CA VAL A 61 7.94 0.35 -8.33
C VAL A 61 7.01 1.24 -7.51
N ALA A 62 7.53 2.33 -6.95
CA ALA A 62 6.74 3.30 -6.19
C ALA A 62 5.60 3.88 -7.04
N GLN A 63 5.86 4.25 -8.30
CA GLN A 63 4.81 4.73 -9.19
C GLN A 63 3.72 3.67 -9.43
N ARG A 64 4.10 2.42 -9.71
CA ARG A 64 3.11 1.33 -9.89
C ARG A 64 2.28 1.07 -8.65
N LEU A 65 2.86 1.24 -7.45
CA LEU A 65 2.13 1.13 -6.18
C LEU A 65 1.13 2.28 -6.02
N CYS A 66 1.48 3.50 -6.41
CA CYS A 66 0.56 4.63 -6.44
C CYS A 66 -0.60 4.36 -7.41
N ASP A 67 -0.30 3.91 -8.63
CA ASP A 67 -1.32 3.60 -9.64
C ASP A 67 -2.29 2.52 -9.14
N ALA A 68 -1.75 1.44 -8.53
CA ALA A 68 -2.58 0.36 -7.96
C ALA A 68 -3.41 0.78 -6.74
N ALA A 69 -3.05 1.87 -6.06
CA ALA A 69 -3.82 2.42 -4.95
C ALA A 69 -5.03 3.26 -5.43
N GLU A 70 -5.00 3.76 -6.66
CA GLU A 70 -6.05 4.59 -7.26
C GLU A 70 -7.15 3.78 -7.96
N ASP A 71 -6.87 2.54 -8.35
CA ASP A 71 -7.83 1.57 -8.92
C ASP A 71 -8.87 1.07 -7.90
#